data_AF-A0A2E2E4M8-F1
#
_entry.id   AF-A0A2E2E4M8-F1
#
_cell.length_a   1.000
_cell.length_b   1.000
_cell.length_c   1.000
_cell.angle_alpha   90.00
_cell.angle_beta   90.00
_cell.angle_gamma   90.00
#
_symmetry.space_group_name_H-M   'P 1'
#
loop_
_entity.id
_entity.type
_entity.pdbx_description
1 polymer ?
#
loop_
_entity_poly.entity_id
_entity_poly.type
_entity_poly.pdbx_seq_one_letter_code
_entity_poly.pdbx_strand_id
1 'polypeptide(L)'
;MARVSDTRNPSDWMNASHSDDTFYADLPYFEDFNAFTDMAQFRSVPHDWHVIISDIRSSTRAIAEGRYKQVNMVGAACITASLNAVRAAAGETAHIPYSFGGDGATVLVPDCLLVPVRRALLAAAAMARREFGFELRIGSVSLKEIRAGGRDVTVSKLRLSPGNELALFGGGGIAWADGQIKLDETGQQGHRIIAQGDEGEPDMTGLSCRWEPLNSHNGQILSLMAVAKAANGADRRQTYDRLLHDLSDILGGDLKSASPVTAKTMRFKWIPQGLRMEAQITRGAQSFGRRLLFLLYQSFIQYILERFDLSAGGYNAPIYREEVRTNSDYRRFDDILRLVLDCTPTQIQAIEALLEKEHQAGSITYGLHKSDTALMTCLMLNLEQGAHLHFVDGGSGGFTKASVQFKQQMKAG
;
A
#
# COMPACT_ATOMS: atom_id res chain seq x y z
N MET A 1 -40.16 40.22 27.74
CA MET A 1 -40.96 39.33 26.86
C MET A 1 -40.12 39.06 25.63
N ALA A 2 -39.72 37.86 25.23
CA ALA A 2 -39.98 36.50 25.67
C ALA A 2 -38.69 35.68 25.46
N ARG A 3 -38.38 34.77 26.39
CA ARG A 3 -37.36 33.71 26.21
C ARG A 3 -38.02 32.61 25.38
N VAL A 4 -37.46 32.28 24.22
CA VAL A 4 -37.81 31.06 23.49
C VAL A 4 -36.93 29.94 24.03
N SER A 5 -37.55 29.01 24.74
CA SER A 5 -36.97 27.78 25.25
C SER A 5 -36.81 26.79 24.09
N ASP A 6 -35.56 26.52 23.69
CA ASP A 6 -35.21 25.42 22.79
C ASP A 6 -35.12 24.13 23.62
N THR A 7 -36.26 23.45 23.79
CA THR A 7 -36.32 22.09 24.35
C THR A 7 -36.25 21.10 23.20
N ARG A 8 -35.04 20.81 22.72
CA ARG A 8 -34.77 19.65 21.87
C ARG A 8 -34.56 18.42 22.75
N ASN A 9 -35.29 17.36 22.43
CA ASN A 9 -35.39 16.13 23.18
C ASN A 9 -34.11 15.28 22.98
N PRO A 10 -33.55 14.64 24.02
CA PRO A 10 -32.38 13.76 23.92
C PRO A 10 -32.51 12.52 23.00
N SER A 11 -33.66 12.31 22.39
CA SER A 11 -33.92 11.19 21.49
C SER A 11 -33.60 11.49 20.01
N ASP A 12 -33.39 12.76 19.65
CA ASP A 12 -33.20 13.16 18.25
C ASP A 12 -31.77 12.90 17.71
N TRP A 13 -30.87 12.39 18.55
CA TRP A 13 -29.52 11.95 18.13
C TRP A 13 -29.46 10.49 17.69
N MET A 14 -30.55 9.71 17.88
CA MET A 14 -30.56 8.28 17.57
C MET A 14 -31.03 7.93 16.15
N ASN A 15 -31.33 8.92 15.30
CA ASN A 15 -31.76 8.70 13.90
C ASN A 15 -31.05 9.60 12.89
N ALA A 16 -29.75 9.85 13.07
CA ALA A 16 -28.87 10.15 11.95
C ALA A 16 -28.48 8.80 11.32
N SER A 17 -28.83 8.61 10.04
CA SER A 17 -28.51 7.45 9.21
C SER A 17 -27.12 6.87 9.55
N HIS A 18 -27.06 5.62 10.00
CA HIS A 18 -25.81 4.91 10.28
C HIS A 18 -24.88 5.04 9.06
N SER A 19 -23.79 5.79 9.21
CA SER A 19 -22.64 5.65 8.31
C SER A 19 -22.17 4.21 8.42
N ASP A 20 -22.08 3.51 7.31
CA ASP A 20 -21.68 2.10 7.27
C ASP A 20 -20.16 1.99 7.47
N ASP A 21 -19.71 2.22 8.71
CA ASP A 21 -18.31 2.13 9.13
C ASP A 21 -17.84 0.67 9.24
N THR A 22 -18.77 -0.29 9.23
CA THR A 22 -18.48 -1.73 9.18
C THR A 22 -18.44 -2.30 7.76
N PHE A 23 -18.86 -1.55 6.73
CA PHE A 23 -18.86 -1.97 5.32
C PHE A 23 -17.59 -2.75 4.91
N TYR A 24 -16.42 -2.16 5.17
CA TYR A 24 -15.19 -2.82 4.79
C TYR A 24 -14.88 -3.99 5.72
N ALA A 25 -15.18 -3.94 7.01
CA ALA A 25 -14.98 -5.07 7.93
C ALA A 25 -15.80 -6.31 7.49
N ASP A 26 -17.03 -6.11 7.04
CA ASP A 26 -17.98 -7.18 6.68
C ASP A 26 -17.80 -7.73 5.25
N LEU A 27 -16.97 -7.08 4.43
CA LEU A 27 -16.73 -7.52 3.06
C LEU A 27 -16.13 -8.94 3.02
N PRO A 28 -16.64 -9.86 2.18
CA PRO A 28 -16.04 -11.17 2.00
C PRO A 28 -14.63 -11.05 1.41
N TYR A 29 -13.80 -12.05 1.69
CA TYR A 29 -12.46 -12.17 1.14
C TYR A 29 -12.35 -13.43 0.28
N PHE A 30 -11.35 -13.45 -0.58
CA PHE A 30 -10.91 -14.65 -1.29
C PHE A 30 -9.41 -14.86 -1.08
N GLU A 31 -8.92 -16.07 -1.33
CA GLU A 31 -7.51 -16.44 -1.09
C GLU A 31 -6.72 -16.66 -2.39
N ASP A 32 -7.40 -17.01 -3.48
CA ASP A 32 -6.77 -17.15 -4.79
C ASP A 32 -6.63 -15.79 -5.46
N PHE A 33 -5.39 -15.35 -5.67
CA PHE A 33 -5.09 -14.09 -6.35
C PHE A 33 -5.78 -14.01 -7.71
N ASN A 34 -5.81 -15.10 -8.49
CA ASN A 34 -6.40 -15.09 -9.83
C ASN A 34 -7.90 -14.74 -9.83
N ALA A 35 -8.59 -14.89 -8.70
CA ALA A 35 -9.99 -14.50 -8.57
C ALA A 35 -10.21 -12.97 -8.63
N PHE A 36 -9.17 -12.12 -8.60
CA PHE A 36 -9.34 -10.67 -8.74
C PHE A 36 -9.96 -10.27 -10.09
N THR A 37 -9.88 -11.12 -11.11
CA THR A 37 -10.48 -10.83 -12.41
C THR A 37 -12.00 -10.96 -12.40
N ASP A 38 -12.57 -11.59 -11.36
CA ASP A 38 -14.00 -11.72 -11.16
C ASP A 38 -14.61 -10.47 -10.52
N MET A 39 -15.25 -9.64 -11.34
CA MET A 39 -15.93 -8.43 -10.89
C MET A 39 -17.05 -8.71 -9.88
N ALA A 40 -17.57 -9.94 -9.80
CA ALA A 40 -18.53 -10.34 -8.77
C ALA A 40 -17.94 -10.36 -7.34
N GLN A 41 -16.61 -10.30 -7.20
CA GLN A 41 -15.92 -10.16 -5.92
C GLN A 41 -15.90 -8.70 -5.43
N PHE A 42 -16.05 -7.73 -6.35
CA PHE A 42 -15.97 -6.31 -6.04
C PHE A 42 -17.33 -5.77 -5.57
N ARG A 43 -17.30 -4.85 -4.60
CA ARG A 43 -18.47 -4.13 -4.11
C ARG A 43 -18.23 -2.63 -4.21
N SER A 44 -19.24 -1.90 -4.67
CA SER A 44 -19.21 -0.43 -4.68
C SER A 44 -19.10 0.11 -3.25
N VAL A 45 -18.17 1.02 -3.05
CA VAL A 45 -17.93 1.67 -1.75
C VAL A 45 -19.11 2.58 -1.41
N PRO A 46 -19.53 2.72 -0.14
CA PRO A 46 -20.64 3.60 0.21
C PRO A 46 -20.42 5.06 -0.22
N HIS A 47 -21.51 5.78 -0.45
CA HIS A 47 -21.48 7.12 -1.05
C HIS A 47 -20.91 8.21 -0.14
N ASP A 48 -20.94 7.98 1.17
CA ASP A 48 -20.47 8.79 2.30
C ASP A 48 -19.03 8.44 2.69
N TRP A 49 -18.23 8.05 1.70
CA TRP A 49 -16.82 7.75 1.86
C TRP A 49 -15.97 8.70 1.02
N HIS A 50 -14.69 8.79 1.35
CA HIS A 50 -13.68 9.55 0.63
C HIS A 50 -12.54 8.65 0.18
N VAL A 51 -12.04 8.94 -1.02
CA VAL A 51 -10.71 8.51 -1.47
C VAL A 51 -9.70 9.52 -0.95
N ILE A 52 -8.71 9.09 -0.16
CA ILE A 52 -7.56 9.88 0.23
C ILE A 52 -6.32 9.31 -0.46
N ILE A 53 -5.54 10.17 -1.11
CA ILE A 53 -4.29 9.81 -1.76
C ILE A 53 -3.16 10.65 -1.21
N SER A 54 -2.08 10.00 -0.81
CA SER A 54 -0.81 10.62 -0.48
C SER A 54 0.29 10.15 -1.41
N ASP A 55 1.18 11.05 -1.82
CA ASP A 55 2.40 10.72 -2.56
C ASP A 55 3.51 11.75 -2.33
N ILE A 56 4.76 11.34 -2.50
CA ILE A 56 5.92 12.23 -2.39
C ILE A 56 6.07 13.02 -3.70
N ARG A 57 6.05 14.35 -3.60
CA ARG A 57 6.38 15.23 -4.72
C ARG A 57 7.80 14.92 -5.21
N SER A 58 7.96 14.72 -6.51
CA SER A 58 9.25 14.41 -7.15
C SER A 58 9.95 13.14 -6.63
N SER A 59 9.18 12.13 -6.19
CA SER A 59 9.70 10.82 -5.75
C SER A 59 10.68 10.18 -6.74
N THR A 60 10.45 10.32 -8.05
CA THR A 60 11.32 9.82 -9.11
C THR A 60 12.75 10.37 -9.01
N ARG A 61 12.91 11.64 -8.61
CA ARG A 61 14.23 12.26 -8.40
C ARG A 61 14.89 11.71 -7.15
N ALA A 62 14.17 11.63 -6.04
CA ALA A 62 14.70 11.05 -4.80
C ALA A 62 15.16 9.60 -4.98
N ILE A 63 14.43 8.83 -5.77
CA ILE A 63 14.80 7.46 -6.15
C ILE A 63 16.09 7.45 -6.99
N ALA A 64 16.22 8.35 -7.96
CA ALA A 64 17.45 8.49 -8.75
C ALA A 64 18.67 8.88 -7.90
N GLU A 65 18.46 9.60 -6.80
CA GLU A 65 19.47 9.95 -5.79
C GLU A 65 19.75 8.81 -4.79
N GLY A 66 19.21 7.60 -5.01
CA GLY A 66 19.45 6.43 -4.15
C GLY A 66 18.63 6.43 -2.85
N ARG A 67 17.64 7.32 -2.71
CA ARG A 67 16.85 7.51 -1.48
C ARG A 67 15.57 6.67 -1.44
N TYR A 68 15.47 5.66 -2.30
CA TYR A 68 14.26 4.84 -2.49
C TYR A 68 13.77 4.15 -1.20
N LYS A 69 14.65 3.74 -0.27
CA LYS A 69 14.21 3.17 1.03
C LYS A 69 13.46 4.20 1.88
N GLN A 70 13.90 5.46 1.84
CA GLN A 70 13.23 6.54 2.56
C GLN A 70 11.87 6.84 1.93
N VAL A 71 11.79 6.77 0.59
CA VAL A 71 10.53 6.92 -0.16
C VAL A 71 9.51 5.86 0.25
N ASN A 72 9.90 4.58 0.23
CA ASN A 72 9.03 3.46 0.62
C ASN A 72 8.58 3.54 2.08
N MET A 73 9.50 3.91 2.97
CA MET A 73 9.18 4.11 4.38
C MET A 73 8.14 5.22 4.59
N VAL A 74 8.25 6.34 3.87
CA VAL A 74 7.28 7.45 3.97
C VAL A 74 5.91 7.07 3.40
N GLY A 75 5.87 6.31 2.30
CA GLY A 75 4.61 5.76 1.78
C GLY A 75 3.91 4.85 2.79
N ALA A 76 4.65 3.94 3.42
CA ALA A 76 4.10 3.04 4.44
C ALA A 76 3.69 3.79 5.71
N ALA A 77 4.43 4.82 6.11
CA ALA A 77 4.05 5.71 7.21
C ALA A 77 2.69 6.39 7.02
N CYS A 78 2.30 6.71 5.78
CA CYS A 78 0.97 7.25 5.51
C CYS A 78 -0.13 6.22 5.85
N ILE A 79 0.10 4.95 5.51
CA ILE A 79 -0.82 3.85 5.85
C ILE A 79 -0.85 3.66 7.37
N THR A 80 0.32 3.53 8.01
CA THR A 80 0.43 3.34 9.46
C THR A 80 -0.30 4.44 10.24
N ALA A 81 -0.05 5.71 9.90
CA ALA A 81 -0.70 6.84 10.55
C ALA A 81 -2.23 6.80 10.38
N SER A 82 -2.71 6.44 9.18
CA SER A 82 -4.14 6.33 8.90
C SER A 82 -4.79 5.21 9.71
N LEU A 83 -4.19 4.03 9.75
CA LEU A 83 -4.72 2.88 10.49
C LEU A 83 -4.73 3.12 12.01
N ASN A 84 -3.66 3.72 12.54
CA ASN A 84 -3.59 4.05 13.97
C ASN A 84 -4.60 5.14 14.35
N ALA A 85 -4.85 6.11 13.46
CA ALA A 85 -5.87 7.12 13.67
C ALA A 85 -7.29 6.53 13.68
N VAL A 86 -7.58 5.59 12.77
CA VAL A 86 -8.86 4.86 12.75
C VAL A 86 -9.02 4.04 14.03
N ARG A 87 -8.00 3.28 14.44
CA ARG A 87 -8.01 2.49 15.67
C ARG A 87 -8.27 3.36 16.90
N ALA A 88 -7.63 4.52 16.97
CA ALA A 88 -7.81 5.46 18.08
C ALA A 88 -9.22 6.09 18.11
N ALA A 89 -9.83 6.31 16.94
CA ALA A 89 -11.13 6.98 16.82
C ALA A 89 -12.33 6.02 16.94
N ALA A 90 -12.23 4.80 16.41
CA ALA A 90 -13.34 3.85 16.30
C ALA A 90 -13.06 2.45 16.89
N GLY A 91 -11.89 2.24 17.51
CA GLY A 91 -11.54 0.98 18.16
C GLY A 91 -10.87 -0.04 17.24
N GLU A 92 -10.56 -1.21 17.78
CA GLU A 92 -9.74 -2.23 17.10
C GLU A 92 -10.45 -2.95 15.94
N THR A 93 -11.78 -2.94 15.93
CA THR A 93 -12.60 -3.60 14.91
C THR A 93 -12.87 -2.73 13.68
N ALA A 94 -12.48 -1.45 13.72
CA ALA A 94 -12.67 -0.54 12.60
C ALA A 94 -11.57 -0.77 11.55
N HIS A 95 -11.98 -1.14 10.34
CA HIS A 95 -11.08 -1.42 9.23
C HIS A 95 -11.37 -0.50 8.05
N ILE A 96 -10.30 0.01 7.44
CA ILE A 96 -10.34 0.81 6.23
C ILE A 96 -9.49 0.13 5.14
N PRO A 97 -9.92 0.15 3.86
CA PRO A 97 -9.12 -0.38 2.77
C PRO A 97 -8.00 0.59 2.39
N TYR A 98 -6.84 0.04 2.05
CA TYR A 98 -5.67 0.82 1.61
C TYR A 98 -4.82 0.08 0.57
N SER A 99 -4.07 0.84 -0.23
CA SER A 99 -3.04 0.36 -1.15
C SER A 99 -1.75 1.18 -0.98
N PHE A 100 -0.60 0.52 -1.00
CA PHE A 100 0.73 1.11 -0.91
C PHE A 100 1.35 1.41 -2.29
N GLY A 101 1.51 2.66 -2.67
CA GLY A 101 2.03 3.03 -3.99
C GLY A 101 3.54 2.90 -4.18
N GLY A 102 4.30 2.55 -3.14
CA GLY A 102 5.76 2.73 -3.11
C GLY A 102 6.13 4.10 -2.52
N ASP A 103 5.79 5.18 -3.21
CA ASP A 103 6.06 6.56 -2.78
C ASP A 103 4.90 7.24 -2.03
N GLY A 104 3.88 6.47 -1.68
CA GLY A 104 2.60 7.00 -1.23
C GLY A 104 1.61 5.92 -0.82
N ALA A 105 0.37 6.34 -0.58
CA ALA A 105 -0.72 5.46 -0.21
C ALA A 105 -2.05 5.96 -0.76
N THR A 106 -2.95 5.02 -1.04
CA THR A 106 -4.38 5.29 -1.22
C THR A 106 -5.14 4.66 -0.08
N VAL A 107 -6.07 5.39 0.52
CA VAL A 107 -6.90 4.93 1.64
C VAL A 107 -8.34 5.37 1.38
N LEU A 108 -9.31 4.48 1.61
CA LEU A 108 -10.72 4.89 1.66
C LEU A 108 -11.17 5.05 3.10
N VAL A 109 -11.87 6.14 3.39
CA VAL A 109 -12.35 6.43 4.75
C VAL A 109 -13.82 6.84 4.71
N PRO A 110 -14.66 6.37 5.64
CA PRO A 110 -15.99 6.93 5.82
C PRO A 110 -15.91 8.38 6.32
N ASP A 111 -16.92 9.18 6.02
CA ASP A 111 -17.00 10.61 6.40
C ASP A 111 -16.74 10.83 7.91
N CYS A 112 -17.24 9.93 8.76
CA CYS A 112 -17.07 9.99 10.21
C CYS A 112 -15.60 9.87 10.66
N LEU A 113 -14.74 9.21 9.89
CA LEU A 113 -13.31 9.01 10.17
C LEU A 113 -12.39 9.95 9.37
N LEU A 114 -12.96 10.81 8.53
CA LEU A 114 -12.20 11.69 7.65
C LEU A 114 -11.31 12.66 8.43
N VAL A 115 -11.84 13.29 9.49
CA VAL A 115 -11.11 14.26 10.31
C VAL A 115 -9.90 13.65 11.02
N PRO A 116 -10.02 12.56 11.82
CA PRO A 116 -8.86 11.97 12.49
C PRO A 116 -7.79 11.48 11.51
N VAL A 117 -8.19 10.85 10.38
CA VAL A 117 -7.22 10.38 9.37
C VAL A 117 -6.51 11.54 8.68
N ARG A 118 -7.22 12.64 8.35
CA ARG A 118 -6.61 13.86 7.79
C ARG A 118 -5.52 14.41 8.70
N ARG A 119 -5.79 14.54 10.00
CA ARG A 119 -4.81 15.04 10.98
C ARG A 119 -3.59 14.15 11.06
N ALA A 120 -3.78 12.83 11.11
CA ALA A 120 -2.68 11.88 11.17
C ALA A 120 -1.79 11.90 9.92
N LEU A 121 -2.39 12.03 8.72
CA LEU A 121 -1.65 12.17 7.47
C LEU A 121 -0.87 13.49 7.39
N LEU A 122 -1.46 14.59 7.87
CA LEU A 122 -0.76 15.88 7.96
C LEU A 122 0.42 15.83 8.95
N ALA A 123 0.26 15.17 10.09
CA ALA A 123 1.36 14.92 11.02
C ALA A 123 2.46 14.06 10.38
N ALA A 124 2.08 13.03 9.60
CA ALA A 124 3.02 12.23 8.81
C ALA A 124 3.75 13.07 7.74
N ALA A 125 3.07 14.01 7.09
CA ALA A 125 3.68 14.96 6.15
C ALA A 125 4.69 15.89 6.82
N ALA A 126 4.36 16.45 7.97
CA ALA A 126 5.27 17.29 8.74
C ALA A 126 6.53 16.51 9.17
N MET A 127 6.35 15.27 9.63
CA MET A 127 7.43 14.37 9.98
C MET A 127 8.31 14.02 8.76
N ALA A 128 7.72 13.64 7.62
CA ALA A 128 8.47 13.30 6.41
C ALA A 128 9.33 14.47 5.91
N ARG A 129 8.80 15.69 6.01
CA ARG A 129 9.54 16.93 5.71
C ARG A 129 10.69 17.15 6.69
N ARG A 130 10.45 16.98 7.98
CA ARG A 130 11.46 17.20 9.03
C ARG A 130 12.60 16.18 8.99
N GLU A 131 12.28 14.89 8.87
CA GLU A 131 13.27 13.81 8.97
C GLU A 131 14.00 13.54 7.66
N PHE A 132 13.32 13.73 6.52
CA PHE A 132 13.83 13.36 5.21
C PHE A 132 13.76 14.51 4.18
N GLY A 133 13.18 15.67 4.50
CA GLY A 133 13.04 16.75 3.52
C GLY A 133 12.11 16.40 2.35
N PHE A 134 11.21 15.43 2.53
CA PHE A 134 10.22 15.08 1.52
C PHE A 134 8.94 15.89 1.68
N GLU A 135 8.43 16.42 0.57
CA GLU A 135 7.14 17.09 0.53
C GLU A 135 6.06 16.09 0.12
N LEU A 136 5.14 15.80 1.04
CA LEU A 136 3.98 14.97 0.75
C LEU A 136 2.86 15.81 0.13
N ARG A 137 2.35 15.35 -1.01
CA ARG A 137 1.02 15.72 -1.50
C ARG A 137 0.01 14.82 -0.82
N ILE A 138 -1.00 15.41 -0.22
CA ILE A 138 -2.16 14.70 0.33
C ILE A 138 -3.41 15.38 -0.23
N GLY A 139 -4.31 14.57 -0.77
CA GLY A 139 -5.59 15.04 -1.26
C GLY A 139 -6.72 14.07 -0.94
N SER A 140 -7.95 14.57 -1.03
CA SER A 140 -9.17 13.84 -0.71
C SER A 140 -10.27 14.22 -1.70
N VAL A 141 -10.95 13.21 -2.23
CA VAL A 141 -12.09 13.36 -3.14
C VAL A 141 -13.23 12.49 -2.64
N SER A 142 -14.45 13.02 -2.60
CA SER A 142 -15.61 12.27 -2.12
C SER A 142 -16.11 11.25 -3.16
N LEU A 143 -16.67 10.13 -2.71
CA LEU A 143 -17.33 9.17 -3.58
C LEU A 143 -18.49 9.79 -4.37
N LYS A 144 -19.20 10.73 -3.76
CA LYS A 144 -20.25 11.52 -4.41
C LYS A 144 -19.73 12.26 -5.65
N GLU A 145 -18.57 12.88 -5.55
CA GLU A 145 -17.95 13.62 -6.66
C GLU A 145 -17.43 12.68 -7.76
N ILE A 146 -16.77 11.58 -7.37
CA ILE A 146 -16.31 10.54 -8.30
C ILE A 146 -17.47 10.01 -9.15
N ARG A 147 -18.62 9.75 -8.51
CA ARG A 147 -19.84 9.29 -9.17
C ARG A 147 -20.51 10.34 -10.04
N ALA A 148 -20.49 11.61 -9.62
CA ALA A 148 -20.93 12.71 -10.49
C ALA A 148 -20.07 12.80 -11.76
N GLY A 149 -18.80 12.38 -11.71
CA GLY A 149 -17.91 12.22 -12.85
C GLY A 149 -18.11 10.93 -13.67
N GLY A 150 -19.18 10.17 -13.44
CA GLY A 150 -19.52 8.95 -14.18
C GLY A 150 -18.65 7.73 -13.89
N ARG A 151 -17.94 7.73 -12.76
CA ARG A 151 -17.03 6.65 -12.33
C ARG A 151 -17.50 6.06 -11.00
N ASP A 152 -16.89 4.96 -10.57
CA ASP A 152 -17.14 4.38 -9.25
C ASP A 152 -15.83 3.95 -8.60
N VAL A 153 -15.87 3.70 -7.29
CA VAL A 153 -14.81 2.98 -6.59
C VAL A 153 -15.42 1.72 -6.04
N THR A 154 -14.87 0.58 -6.47
CA THR A 154 -15.22 -0.73 -5.96
C THR A 154 -14.04 -1.32 -5.21
N VAL A 155 -14.31 -2.07 -4.16
CA VAL A 155 -13.30 -2.74 -3.35
C VAL A 155 -13.60 -4.24 -3.21
N SER A 156 -12.55 -5.05 -3.11
CA SER A 156 -12.57 -6.45 -2.70
C SER A 156 -11.45 -6.72 -1.69
N LYS A 157 -11.49 -7.85 -0.99
CA LYS A 157 -10.43 -8.32 -0.09
C LYS A 157 -9.74 -9.57 -0.62
N LEU A 158 -8.42 -9.52 -0.68
CA LEU A 158 -7.59 -10.71 -0.81
C LEU A 158 -7.02 -11.06 0.56
N ARG A 159 -7.30 -12.26 1.07
CA ARG A 159 -6.70 -12.77 2.29
C ARG A 159 -5.41 -13.50 1.97
N LEU A 160 -4.31 -13.04 2.56
CA LEU A 160 -3.01 -13.72 2.49
C LEU A 160 -2.92 -14.82 3.56
N SER A 161 -3.35 -14.49 4.77
CA SER A 161 -3.47 -15.39 5.91
C SER A 161 -4.54 -14.84 6.88
N PRO A 162 -5.01 -15.62 7.86
CA PRO A 162 -5.99 -15.12 8.83
C PRO A 162 -5.55 -13.82 9.50
N GLY A 163 -6.38 -12.76 9.39
CA GLY A 163 -6.09 -11.43 9.94
C GLY A 163 -5.18 -10.54 9.08
N ASN A 164 -4.79 -11.01 7.89
CA ASN A 164 -3.97 -10.27 6.92
C ASN A 164 -4.69 -10.19 5.57
N GLU A 165 -5.51 -9.16 5.41
CA GLU A 165 -6.22 -8.87 4.18
C GLU A 165 -5.66 -7.63 3.46
N LEU A 166 -5.54 -7.74 2.13
CA LEU A 166 -5.22 -6.65 1.23
C LEU A 166 -6.47 -6.15 0.51
N ALA A 167 -6.63 -4.84 0.43
CA ALA A 167 -7.67 -4.25 -0.40
C ALA A 167 -7.26 -4.31 -1.87
N LEU A 168 -8.18 -4.77 -2.72
CA LEU A 168 -8.09 -4.65 -4.17
C LEU A 168 -9.09 -3.62 -4.63
N PHE A 169 -8.64 -2.69 -5.46
CA PHE A 169 -9.48 -1.59 -5.95
C PHE A 169 -9.83 -1.75 -7.42
N GLY A 170 -11.03 -1.28 -7.78
CA GLY A 170 -11.57 -1.27 -9.12
C GLY A 170 -12.50 -0.08 -9.37
N GLY A 171 -12.98 0.02 -10.62
CA GLY A 171 -13.98 1.02 -11.02
C GLY A 171 -13.40 2.31 -11.61
N GLY A 172 -12.08 2.47 -11.60
CA GLY A 172 -11.38 3.62 -12.20
C GLY A 172 -11.55 4.96 -11.46
N GLY A 173 -12.32 4.99 -10.38
CA GLY A 173 -12.52 6.19 -9.57
C GLY A 173 -11.25 6.64 -8.82
N ILE A 174 -10.39 5.71 -8.40
CA ILE A 174 -9.12 6.04 -7.73
C ILE A 174 -8.16 6.71 -8.70
N ALA A 175 -7.98 6.15 -9.90
CA ALA A 175 -7.14 6.74 -10.94
C ALA A 175 -7.62 8.15 -11.33
N TRP A 176 -8.94 8.37 -11.37
CA TRP A 176 -9.50 9.70 -11.61
C TRP A 176 -9.24 10.66 -10.44
N ALA A 177 -9.47 10.22 -9.19
CA ALA A 177 -9.20 11.03 -7.99
C ALA A 177 -7.72 11.44 -7.90
N ASP A 178 -6.79 10.52 -8.19
CA ASP A 178 -5.35 10.81 -8.30
C ASP A 178 -5.08 11.93 -9.31
N GLY A 179 -5.72 11.86 -10.49
CA GLY A 179 -5.65 12.89 -11.51
C GLY A 179 -6.17 14.26 -11.04
N GLN A 180 -7.32 14.31 -10.36
CA GLN A 180 -7.87 15.58 -9.83
C GLN A 180 -6.97 16.18 -8.75
N ILE A 181 -6.49 15.37 -7.80
CA ILE A 181 -5.55 15.81 -6.75
C ILE A 181 -4.23 16.33 -7.34
N LYS A 182 -3.78 15.76 -8.48
CA LYS A 182 -2.60 16.21 -9.23
C LYS A 182 -2.83 17.53 -9.95
N LEU A 183 -4.02 17.76 -10.48
CA LEU A 183 -4.39 19.01 -11.16
C LEU A 183 -4.63 20.17 -10.17
N ASP A 184 -5.10 19.87 -8.96
CA ASP A 184 -5.29 20.84 -7.88
C ASP A 184 -3.97 21.17 -7.16
N GLU A 185 -2.98 21.69 -7.88
CA GLU A 185 -1.66 21.99 -7.30
C GLU A 185 -1.73 23.03 -6.18
N THR A 186 -2.64 23.99 -6.30
CA THR A 186 -2.81 25.14 -5.39
C THR A 186 -3.84 24.92 -4.28
N GLY A 187 -4.64 23.86 -4.35
CA GLY A 187 -5.71 23.57 -3.38
C GLY A 187 -6.99 24.39 -3.59
N GLN A 188 -7.07 25.15 -4.68
CA GLN A 188 -8.23 26.00 -4.98
C GLN A 188 -9.48 25.18 -5.34
N GLN A 189 -9.31 23.95 -5.82
CA GLN A 189 -10.43 23.05 -6.14
C GLN A 189 -10.93 22.29 -4.91
N GLY A 190 -10.29 22.46 -3.75
CA GLY A 190 -10.69 21.83 -2.49
C GLY A 190 -10.32 20.36 -2.36
N HIS A 191 -9.53 19.82 -3.30
CA HIS A 191 -9.07 18.43 -3.24
C HIS A 191 -7.83 18.27 -2.38
N ARG A 192 -7.11 19.35 -2.07
CA ARG A 192 -5.92 19.33 -1.22
C ARG A 192 -6.27 19.34 0.27
N ILE A 193 -5.62 18.45 1.01
CA ILE A 193 -5.60 18.53 2.48
C ILE A 193 -4.39 19.39 2.87
N ILE A 194 -4.66 20.56 3.45
CA ILE A 194 -3.66 21.54 3.83
C ILE A 194 -3.65 21.67 5.34
N ALA A 195 -2.45 21.68 5.95
CA ALA A 195 -2.29 21.89 7.38
C ALA A 195 -2.82 23.27 7.78
N GLN A 196 -3.65 23.32 8.82
CA GLN A 196 -4.16 24.57 9.41
C GLN A 196 -3.40 24.97 10.69
N GLY A 197 -2.44 24.15 11.12
CA GLY A 197 -1.64 24.36 12.32
C GLY A 197 -0.69 23.20 12.57
N ASP A 198 -0.27 23.06 13.83
CA ASP A 198 0.49 21.91 14.30
C ASP A 198 -0.46 20.73 14.54
N GLU A 199 -0.26 19.64 13.81
CA GLU A 199 -1.05 18.40 13.91
C GLU A 199 -0.43 17.40 14.89
N GLY A 200 0.67 17.77 15.55
CA GLY A 200 1.39 16.92 16.49
C GLY A 200 2.26 15.87 15.81
N GLU A 201 2.64 14.85 16.57
CA GLU A 201 3.43 13.73 16.07
C GLU A 201 2.52 12.58 15.61
N PRO A 202 2.78 11.99 14.44
CA PRO A 202 2.01 10.84 13.97
C PRO A 202 2.30 9.60 14.80
N ASP A 203 1.28 8.77 15.03
CA ASP A 203 1.46 7.46 15.64
C ASP A 203 2.00 6.46 14.59
N MET A 204 3.27 6.09 14.75
CA MET A 204 3.97 5.13 13.88
C MET A 204 4.11 3.75 14.51
N THR A 205 3.28 3.44 15.51
CA THR A 205 3.22 2.10 16.10
C THR A 205 2.97 1.05 15.01
N GLY A 206 3.81 0.02 15.00
CA GLY A 206 3.78 -1.07 14.03
C GLY A 206 4.62 -0.85 12.76
N LEU A 207 5.07 0.36 12.43
CA LEU A 207 5.95 0.55 11.26
C LEU A 207 7.38 0.05 11.55
N SER A 208 7.89 -0.81 10.68
CA SER A 208 9.22 -1.42 10.82
C SER A 208 9.87 -1.70 9.46
N CYS A 209 11.20 -1.73 9.41
CA CYS A 209 11.94 -2.15 8.20
C CYS A 209 13.33 -2.66 8.58
N ARG A 210 13.39 -3.88 9.12
CA ARG A 210 14.65 -4.45 9.64
C ARG A 210 15.27 -5.51 8.73
N TRP A 211 14.54 -5.98 7.73
CA TRP A 211 15.05 -6.91 6.74
C TRP A 211 16.00 -6.21 5.77
N GLU A 212 17.07 -6.92 5.39
CA GLU A 212 17.97 -6.46 4.34
C GLU A 212 17.26 -6.51 2.97
N PRO A 213 17.70 -5.72 1.97
CA PRO A 213 17.24 -5.90 0.59
C PRO A 213 17.36 -7.37 0.15
N LEU A 214 16.28 -7.87 -0.43
CA LEU A 214 16.17 -9.25 -0.91
C LEU A 214 16.90 -9.34 -2.24
N ASN A 215 18.11 -9.89 -2.25
CA ASN A 215 18.86 -10.08 -3.49
C ASN A 215 18.17 -11.14 -4.36
N SER A 216 18.15 -10.93 -5.68
CA SER A 216 17.61 -11.90 -6.62
C SER A 216 18.36 -13.24 -6.51
N HIS A 217 17.60 -14.33 -6.50
CA HIS A 217 18.13 -15.68 -6.53
C HIS A 217 18.19 -16.25 -7.96
N ASN A 218 17.17 -15.97 -8.78
CA ASN A 218 17.01 -16.56 -10.10
C ASN A 218 17.68 -15.76 -11.21
N GLY A 219 18.02 -14.50 -10.95
CA GLY A 219 18.78 -13.66 -11.87
C GLY A 219 18.54 -12.19 -11.61
N GLN A 220 17.30 -11.73 -11.79
CA GLN A 220 16.91 -10.35 -11.52
C GLN A 220 15.48 -10.28 -10.99
N ILE A 221 15.23 -9.26 -10.16
CA ILE A 221 13.89 -8.87 -9.74
C ILE A 221 13.24 -8.03 -10.86
N LEU A 222 12.06 -8.45 -11.29
CA LEU A 222 11.24 -7.77 -12.28
C LEU A 222 10.05 -7.10 -11.60
N SER A 223 9.97 -5.77 -11.69
CA SER A 223 8.76 -5.01 -11.36
C SER A 223 7.93 -4.82 -12.62
N LEU A 224 6.72 -5.39 -12.65
CA LEU A 224 5.81 -5.39 -13.79
C LEU A 224 4.52 -4.66 -13.43
N MET A 225 4.09 -3.76 -14.33
CA MET A 225 2.78 -3.11 -14.28
C MET A 225 2.03 -3.38 -15.57
N ALA A 226 0.75 -3.73 -15.49
CA ALA A 226 -0.09 -3.94 -16.68
C ALA A 226 -1.54 -3.49 -16.46
N VAL A 227 -2.14 -2.87 -17.49
CA VAL A 227 -3.56 -2.54 -17.54
C VAL A 227 -4.18 -3.06 -18.83
N ALA A 228 -5.34 -3.70 -18.74
CA ALA A 228 -6.11 -4.12 -19.90
C ALA A 228 -6.86 -2.93 -20.53
N LYS A 229 -6.79 -2.77 -21.85
CA LYS A 229 -7.39 -1.62 -22.58
C LYS A 229 -8.88 -1.80 -22.93
N ALA A 230 -9.46 -2.96 -22.66
CA ALA A 230 -10.83 -3.25 -23.09
C ALA A 230 -11.88 -2.36 -22.40
N ALA A 231 -12.90 -1.96 -23.17
CA ALA A 231 -13.94 -1.03 -22.72
C ALA A 231 -14.92 -1.67 -21.72
N ASN A 232 -15.32 -2.92 -21.96
CA ASN A 232 -16.23 -3.66 -21.07
C ASN A 232 -15.45 -4.53 -20.07
N GLY A 233 -16.09 -4.88 -18.96
CA GLY A 233 -15.47 -5.63 -17.87
C GLY A 233 -15.15 -7.09 -18.21
N ALA A 234 -15.96 -7.74 -19.06
CA ALA A 234 -15.78 -9.14 -19.44
C ALA A 234 -14.51 -9.36 -20.27
N ASP A 235 -14.26 -8.49 -21.25
CA ASP A 235 -13.07 -8.54 -22.10
C ASP A 235 -11.81 -8.19 -21.31
N ARG A 236 -11.90 -7.23 -20.36
CA ARG A 236 -10.79 -6.93 -19.44
C ARG A 236 -10.44 -8.15 -18.60
N ARG A 237 -11.45 -8.81 -18.02
CA ARG A 237 -11.28 -10.06 -17.26
C ARG A 237 -10.57 -11.11 -18.11
N GLN A 238 -11.06 -11.38 -19.31
CA GLN A 238 -10.45 -12.37 -20.20
C GLN A 238 -9.00 -12.02 -20.54
N THR A 239 -8.68 -10.74 -20.71
CA THR A 239 -7.31 -10.28 -20.97
C THR A 239 -6.40 -10.55 -19.77
N TYR A 240 -6.85 -10.25 -18.55
CA TYR A 240 -6.08 -10.54 -17.33
C TYR A 240 -5.94 -12.04 -17.08
N ASP A 241 -7.01 -12.82 -17.26
CA ASP A 241 -6.99 -14.28 -17.10
C ASP A 241 -5.95 -14.90 -18.05
N ARG A 242 -5.97 -14.51 -19.33
CA ARG A 242 -4.96 -14.95 -20.32
C ARG A 242 -3.55 -14.53 -19.91
N LEU A 243 -3.36 -13.27 -19.54
CA LEU A 243 -2.05 -12.74 -19.15
C LEU A 243 -1.48 -13.49 -17.93
N LEU A 244 -2.29 -13.73 -16.90
CA LEU A 244 -1.85 -14.45 -15.69
C LEU A 244 -1.55 -15.91 -15.96
N HIS A 245 -2.33 -16.54 -16.85
CA HIS A 245 -2.09 -17.91 -17.29
C HIS A 245 -0.74 -18.02 -18.02
N ASP A 246 -0.52 -17.19 -19.05
CA ASP A 246 0.71 -17.18 -19.84
C ASP A 246 1.94 -16.82 -18.96
N LEU A 247 1.79 -15.88 -18.03
CA LEU A 247 2.84 -15.57 -17.05
C LEU A 247 3.14 -16.76 -16.13
N SER A 248 2.12 -17.44 -15.63
CA SER A 248 2.30 -18.62 -14.76
C SER A 248 3.03 -19.73 -15.51
N ASP A 249 2.70 -19.98 -16.77
CA ASP A 249 3.37 -20.97 -17.61
C ASP A 249 4.86 -20.66 -17.79
N ILE A 250 5.21 -19.39 -18.07
CA ILE A 250 6.62 -18.95 -18.16
C ILE A 250 7.36 -19.17 -16.83
N LEU A 251 6.67 -18.97 -15.70
CA LEU A 251 7.25 -19.07 -14.36
C LEU A 251 7.25 -20.51 -13.78
N GLY A 252 6.82 -21.51 -14.55
CA GLY A 252 6.83 -22.91 -14.14
C GLY A 252 5.57 -23.36 -13.40
N GLY A 253 4.42 -22.75 -13.69
CA GLY A 253 3.08 -23.21 -13.31
C GLY A 253 2.37 -22.37 -12.25
N ASP A 254 3.08 -21.54 -11.47
CA ASP A 254 2.47 -20.65 -10.48
C ASP A 254 3.32 -19.39 -10.28
N LEU A 255 2.69 -18.22 -10.25
CA LEU A 255 3.31 -16.95 -9.86
C LEU A 255 4.02 -17.01 -8.49
N LYS A 256 3.58 -17.87 -7.57
CA LYS A 256 4.21 -18.06 -6.25
C LYS A 256 5.65 -18.60 -6.36
N SER A 257 5.97 -19.34 -7.42
CA SER A 257 7.34 -19.87 -7.64
C SER A 257 8.37 -18.75 -7.80
N ALA A 258 7.93 -17.59 -8.30
CA ALA A 258 8.73 -16.42 -8.58
C ALA A 258 8.64 -15.36 -7.47
N SER A 259 8.14 -15.69 -6.28
CA SER A 259 8.14 -14.77 -5.15
C SER A 259 9.57 -14.35 -4.80
N PRO A 260 9.88 -13.05 -4.69
CA PRO A 260 11.18 -12.57 -4.21
C PRO A 260 11.38 -12.83 -2.71
N VAL A 261 10.31 -13.18 -1.98
CA VAL A 261 10.34 -13.43 -0.54
C VAL A 261 10.42 -14.93 -0.28
N THR A 262 11.66 -15.41 -0.08
CA THR A 262 11.94 -16.81 0.20
C THR A 262 12.86 -16.92 1.41
N ALA A 263 12.92 -18.11 2.03
CA ALA A 263 13.86 -18.38 3.11
C ALA A 263 15.34 -18.13 2.72
N LYS A 264 15.69 -18.20 1.43
CA LYS A 264 17.06 -17.94 0.94
C LYS A 264 17.36 -16.44 0.77
N THR A 265 16.35 -15.64 0.43
CA THR A 265 16.52 -14.20 0.16
C THR A 265 16.37 -13.36 1.43
N MET A 266 15.57 -13.81 2.40
CA MET A 266 15.41 -13.16 3.68
C MET A 266 16.67 -13.30 4.53
N ARG A 267 17.36 -12.17 4.75
CA ARG A 267 18.54 -12.10 5.60
C ARG A 267 18.35 -11.02 6.66
N PHE A 268 18.50 -11.43 7.92
CA PHE A 268 18.59 -10.50 9.04
C PHE A 268 20.07 -10.34 9.42
N LYS A 269 20.57 -9.10 9.38
CA LYS A 269 21.92 -8.76 9.85
C LYS A 269 21.81 -7.86 11.06
N TRP A 270 22.69 -8.04 12.03
CA TRP A 270 22.86 -7.11 13.14
C TRP A 270 24.15 -6.31 12.92
N ILE A 271 24.12 -4.98 12.79
CA ILE A 271 23.01 -4.01 12.94
C ILE A 271 22.21 -3.87 11.64
N PRO A 272 20.85 -3.81 11.67
CA PRO A 272 20.04 -3.66 10.46
C PRO A 272 20.30 -2.34 9.73
N GLN A 273 20.42 -2.36 8.40
CA GLN A 273 20.64 -1.14 7.61
C GLN A 273 19.52 -0.11 7.76
N GLY A 274 18.28 -0.58 7.97
CA GLY A 274 17.09 0.27 8.10
C GLY A 274 16.91 0.92 9.47
N LEU A 275 17.70 0.53 10.49
CA LEU A 275 17.42 0.86 11.88
C LEU A 275 17.43 2.37 12.17
N ARG A 276 18.35 3.11 11.53
CA ARG A 276 18.40 4.58 11.66
C ARG A 276 17.13 5.22 11.12
N MET A 277 16.64 4.78 9.96
CA MET A 277 15.41 5.32 9.36
C MET A 277 14.19 4.96 10.20
N GLU A 278 14.12 3.73 10.71
CA GLU A 278 13.08 3.31 11.66
C GLU A 278 13.10 4.20 12.92
N ALA A 279 14.28 4.49 13.48
CA ALA A 279 14.40 5.38 14.62
C ALA A 279 13.93 6.82 14.31
N GLN A 280 14.26 7.36 13.13
CA GLN A 280 13.81 8.69 12.72
C GLN A 280 12.29 8.77 12.59
N ILE A 281 11.66 7.75 12.00
CA ILE A 281 10.22 7.79 11.72
C ILE A 281 9.38 7.44 12.94
N THR A 282 9.88 6.57 13.84
CA THR A 282 9.12 6.09 15.00
C THR A 282 9.46 6.78 16.32
N ARG A 283 10.38 7.75 16.34
CA ARG A 283 10.75 8.45 17.60
C ARG A 283 9.61 9.29 18.18
N GLY A 284 8.70 9.80 17.35
CA GLY A 284 7.72 10.82 17.75
C GLY A 284 8.41 11.96 18.52
N ALA A 285 7.88 12.29 19.70
CA ALA A 285 8.45 13.30 20.58
C ALA A 285 9.73 12.87 21.33
N GLN A 286 10.14 11.60 21.26
CA GLN A 286 11.33 11.11 21.95
C GLN A 286 12.63 11.58 21.27
N SER A 287 13.71 11.61 22.05
CA SER A 287 15.04 11.87 21.49
C SER A 287 15.49 10.75 20.56
N PHE A 288 16.10 11.11 19.43
CA PHE A 288 16.57 10.17 18.43
C PHE A 288 17.52 9.10 19.02
N GLY A 289 18.46 9.51 19.88
CA GLY A 289 19.42 8.59 20.50
C GLY A 289 18.76 7.55 21.42
N ARG A 290 17.75 7.94 22.20
CA ARG A 290 17.01 7.02 23.07
C ARG A 290 16.22 6.01 22.24
N ARG A 291 15.54 6.47 21.18
CA ARG A 291 14.79 5.58 20.28
C ARG A 291 15.72 4.62 19.54
N LEU A 292 16.85 5.11 19.04
CA LEU A 292 17.85 4.30 18.35
C LEU A 292 18.43 3.22 19.27
N LEU A 293 18.79 3.55 20.51
CA LEU A 293 19.32 2.58 21.48
C LEU A 293 18.30 1.50 21.81
N PHE A 294 17.03 1.89 22.01
CA PHE A 294 15.95 0.93 22.23
C PHE A 294 15.78 -0.02 21.04
N LEU A 295 15.80 0.51 19.81
CA LEU A 295 15.72 -0.31 18.59
C LEU A 295 16.96 -1.20 18.39
N LEU A 296 18.15 -0.73 18.75
CA LEU A 296 19.38 -1.55 18.74
C LEU A 296 19.27 -2.75 19.69
N TYR A 297 18.75 -2.52 20.89
CA TYR A 297 18.47 -3.59 21.86
C TYR A 297 17.43 -4.58 21.34
N GLN A 298 16.30 -4.08 20.83
CA GLN A 298 15.23 -4.94 20.30
C GLN A 298 15.70 -5.77 19.10
N SER A 299 16.43 -5.14 18.16
CA SER A 299 17.00 -5.83 16.99
C SER A 299 18.11 -6.83 17.36
N PHE A 300 18.85 -6.59 18.45
CA PHE A 300 19.83 -7.55 18.96
C PHE A 300 19.15 -8.81 19.51
N ILE A 301 18.06 -8.64 20.26
CA ILE A 301 17.24 -9.78 20.72
C ILE A 301 16.70 -10.52 19.50
N GLN A 302 16.09 -9.81 18.55
CA GLN A 302 15.57 -10.42 17.33
C GLN A 302 16.66 -11.20 16.57
N TYR A 303 17.87 -10.64 16.45
CA TYR A 303 19.00 -11.34 15.83
C TYR A 303 19.34 -12.66 16.52
N ILE A 304 19.37 -12.68 17.87
CA ILE A 304 19.61 -13.92 18.63
C ILE A 304 18.49 -14.93 18.36
N LEU A 305 17.22 -14.51 18.42
CA LEU A 305 16.09 -15.39 18.19
C LEU A 305 16.11 -15.98 16.77
N GLU A 306 16.39 -15.17 15.75
CA GLU A 306 16.53 -15.60 14.35
C GLU A 306 17.74 -16.53 14.15
N ARG A 307 18.87 -16.25 14.83
CA ARG A 307 20.10 -17.03 14.64
C ARG A 307 20.01 -18.44 15.21
N PHE A 308 19.24 -18.61 16.28
CA PHE A 308 19.10 -19.85 17.04
C PHE A 308 17.71 -20.49 16.92
N ASP A 309 16.85 -19.98 16.02
CA ASP A 309 15.48 -20.46 15.82
C ASP A 309 14.65 -20.54 17.12
N LEU A 310 14.80 -19.52 17.97
CA LEU A 310 14.15 -19.44 19.28
C LEU A 310 12.84 -18.64 19.23
N SER A 311 12.10 -18.72 20.34
CA SER A 311 10.92 -17.89 20.60
C SER A 311 11.07 -17.12 21.91
N ALA A 312 10.49 -15.92 21.97
CA ALA A 312 10.41 -15.12 23.19
C ALA A 312 9.20 -14.18 23.13
N GLY A 313 8.39 -14.18 24.20
CA GLY A 313 7.12 -13.45 24.23
C GLY A 313 6.21 -13.90 23.07
N GLY A 314 5.64 -12.95 22.34
CA GLY A 314 4.84 -13.19 21.15
C GLY A 314 5.62 -13.54 19.87
N TYR A 315 6.95 -13.58 19.91
CA TYR A 315 7.77 -13.79 18.71
C TYR A 315 8.31 -15.21 18.65
N ASN A 316 8.14 -15.87 17.50
CA ASN A 316 8.74 -17.17 17.19
C ASN A 316 9.43 -17.08 15.82
N ALA A 317 10.76 -17.18 15.79
CA ALA A 317 11.54 -16.92 14.57
C ALA A 317 11.17 -17.84 13.38
N PRO A 318 11.12 -19.18 13.54
CA PRO A 318 10.67 -20.06 12.46
C PRO A 318 9.28 -19.75 11.92
N ILE A 319 8.30 -19.54 12.81
CA ILE A 319 6.92 -19.23 12.42
C ILE A 319 6.88 -17.88 11.71
N TYR A 320 7.51 -16.86 12.30
CA TYR A 320 7.58 -15.51 11.74
C TYR A 320 8.16 -15.51 10.33
N ARG A 321 9.22 -16.29 10.05
CA ARG A 321 9.79 -16.39 8.69
C ARG A 321 8.79 -16.94 7.68
N GLU A 322 7.97 -17.92 8.04
CA GLU A 322 6.94 -18.46 7.13
C GLU A 322 5.74 -17.50 7.00
N GLU A 323 5.37 -16.81 8.08
CA GLU A 323 4.36 -15.75 8.05
C GLU A 323 4.78 -14.59 7.14
N VAL A 324 6.04 -14.14 7.22
CA VAL A 324 6.58 -13.09 6.33
C VAL A 324 6.40 -13.47 4.86
N ARG A 325 6.68 -14.72 4.49
CA ARG A 325 6.53 -15.22 3.11
C ARG A 325 5.07 -15.22 2.66
N THR A 326 4.18 -15.61 3.56
CA THR A 326 2.74 -15.72 3.28
C THR A 326 2.09 -14.34 3.21
N ASN A 327 2.50 -13.43 4.10
CA ASN A 327 1.94 -12.09 4.28
C ASN A 327 2.65 -11.02 3.44
N SER A 328 3.39 -11.45 2.40
CA SER A 328 4.09 -10.56 1.48
C SER A 328 3.24 -10.18 0.29
N ASP A 329 3.12 -8.88 0.06
CA ASP A 329 2.43 -8.29 -1.06
C ASP A 329 3.40 -8.01 -2.21
N TYR A 330 3.70 -9.06 -2.97
CA TYR A 330 4.44 -9.00 -4.24
C TYR A 330 3.52 -9.11 -5.47
N ARG A 331 2.20 -9.26 -5.25
CA ARG A 331 1.18 -9.36 -6.29
C ARG A 331 -0.05 -8.57 -5.85
N ARG A 332 -0.36 -7.51 -6.59
CA ARG A 332 -1.46 -6.61 -6.27
C ARG A 332 -2.26 -6.23 -7.50
N PHE A 333 -3.53 -5.90 -7.27
CA PHE A 333 -4.40 -5.25 -8.23
C PHE A 333 -5.04 -3.99 -7.63
N ASP A 334 -4.76 -2.82 -8.23
CA ASP A 334 -5.34 -1.52 -7.85
C ASP A 334 -5.74 -0.68 -9.08
N ASP A 335 -6.71 -1.18 -9.86
CA ASP A 335 -6.94 -0.84 -11.28
C ASP A 335 -5.76 -1.18 -12.24
N ILE A 336 -4.57 -1.44 -11.68
CA ILE A 336 -3.36 -1.86 -12.38
C ILE A 336 -2.87 -3.16 -11.76
N LEU A 337 -2.56 -4.15 -12.60
CA LEU A 337 -1.87 -5.36 -12.16
C LEU A 337 -0.41 -5.02 -11.87
N ARG A 338 0.05 -5.29 -10.66
CA ARG A 338 1.41 -5.03 -10.18
C ARG A 338 2.03 -6.31 -9.66
N LEU A 339 3.18 -6.70 -10.21
CA LEU A 339 3.91 -7.89 -9.80
C LEU A 339 5.39 -7.53 -9.52
N VAL A 340 5.95 -8.12 -8.47
CA VAL A 340 7.40 -8.14 -8.21
C VAL A 340 7.85 -9.59 -8.21
N LEU A 341 8.68 -9.97 -9.19
CA LEU A 341 9.00 -11.37 -9.47
C LEU A 341 10.52 -11.59 -9.51
N ASP A 342 11.03 -12.68 -8.93
CA ASP A 342 12.42 -13.11 -9.05
C ASP A 342 12.57 -14.11 -10.19
N CYS A 343 13.07 -13.63 -11.33
CA CYS A 343 13.03 -14.34 -12.60
C CYS A 343 14.44 -14.65 -13.13
N THR A 344 14.53 -15.75 -13.88
CA THR A 344 15.73 -16.05 -14.68
C THR A 344 15.81 -15.16 -15.92
N PRO A 345 17.01 -15.00 -16.52
CA PRO A 345 17.14 -14.23 -17.76
C PRO A 345 16.25 -14.74 -18.90
N THR A 346 16.04 -16.06 -18.99
CA THR A 346 15.17 -16.66 -20.02
C THR A 346 13.70 -16.36 -19.75
N GLN A 347 13.26 -16.40 -18.49
CA GLN A 347 11.90 -16.02 -18.11
C GLN A 347 11.64 -14.54 -18.38
N ILE A 348 12.59 -13.66 -18.06
CA ILE A 348 12.46 -12.22 -18.32
C ILE A 348 12.28 -11.95 -19.82
N GLN A 349 13.08 -12.59 -20.68
CA GLN A 349 12.95 -12.44 -22.13
C GLN A 349 11.58 -12.92 -22.64
N ALA A 350 11.09 -14.05 -22.11
CA ALA A 350 9.77 -14.57 -22.47
C ALA A 350 8.64 -13.64 -22.01
N ILE A 351 8.73 -13.09 -20.79
CA ILE A 351 7.76 -12.11 -20.26
C ILE A 351 7.77 -10.83 -21.12
N GLU A 352 8.95 -10.30 -21.46
CA GLU A 352 9.07 -9.14 -22.33
C GLU A 352 8.42 -9.37 -23.71
N ALA A 353 8.67 -10.53 -24.31
CA ALA A 353 8.05 -10.89 -25.59
C ALA A 353 6.53 -11.06 -25.49
N LEU A 354 6.02 -11.65 -24.41
CA LEU A 354 4.59 -11.80 -24.14
C LEU A 354 3.90 -10.42 -24.02
N LEU A 355 4.46 -9.53 -23.20
CA LEU A 355 3.88 -8.21 -22.97
C LEU A 355 3.92 -7.34 -24.23
N GLU A 356 5.02 -7.38 -24.98
CA GLU A 356 5.13 -6.65 -26.24
C GLU A 356 4.12 -7.16 -27.27
N LYS A 357 3.94 -8.47 -27.39
CA LYS A 357 2.91 -9.08 -28.25
C LYS A 357 1.51 -8.59 -27.88
N GLU A 358 1.15 -8.62 -26.59
CA GLU A 358 -0.16 -8.17 -26.12
C GLU A 358 -0.35 -6.65 -26.27
N HIS A 359 0.72 -5.88 -26.14
CA HIS A 359 0.70 -4.43 -26.37
C HIS A 359 0.50 -4.08 -27.84
N GLN A 360 1.22 -4.75 -28.76
CA GLN A 360 1.07 -4.58 -30.20
C GLN A 360 -0.33 -4.99 -30.69
N ALA A 361 -0.93 -5.99 -30.05
CA ALA A 361 -2.32 -6.38 -30.28
C ALA A 361 -3.34 -5.34 -29.74
N GLY A 362 -2.88 -4.35 -28.98
CA GLY A 362 -3.74 -3.34 -28.35
C GLY A 362 -4.51 -3.86 -27.12
N SER A 363 -4.20 -5.06 -26.63
CA SER A 363 -4.88 -5.67 -25.48
C SER A 363 -4.52 -4.98 -24.17
N ILE A 364 -3.25 -4.60 -24.00
CA ILE A 364 -2.70 -4.07 -22.75
C ILE A 364 -1.82 -2.84 -22.95
N THR A 365 -1.65 -2.07 -21.88
CA THR A 365 -0.51 -1.15 -21.68
C THR A 365 0.30 -1.66 -20.51
N TYR A 366 1.63 -1.63 -20.60
CA TYR A 366 2.50 -2.20 -19.58
C TYR A 366 3.76 -1.36 -19.31
N GLY A 367 4.42 -1.65 -18.20
CA GLY A 367 5.72 -1.11 -17.86
C GLY A 367 6.55 -2.11 -17.09
N LEU A 368 7.86 -2.14 -17.35
CA LEU A 368 8.81 -3.03 -16.68
C LEU A 368 9.99 -2.27 -16.10
N HIS A 369 10.52 -2.81 -15.01
CA HIS A 369 11.83 -2.42 -14.49
C HIS A 369 12.55 -3.64 -13.91
N LYS A 370 13.85 -3.76 -14.19
CA LYS A 370 14.72 -4.83 -13.70
C LYS A 370 15.64 -4.27 -12.62
N SER A 371 15.79 -5.00 -11.52
CA SER A 371 16.68 -4.66 -10.41
C SER A 371 17.33 -5.89 -9.81
N ASP A 372 18.47 -5.73 -9.14
CA ASP A 372 19.17 -6.86 -8.49
C ASP A 372 18.59 -7.22 -7.12
N THR A 373 17.71 -6.36 -6.59
CA THR A 373 17.11 -6.53 -5.27
C THR A 373 15.62 -6.22 -5.30
N ALA A 374 14.89 -6.77 -4.33
CA ALA A 374 13.57 -6.32 -3.90
C ALA A 374 13.68 -5.72 -2.50
N LEU A 375 12.74 -4.86 -2.15
CA LEU A 375 12.69 -4.14 -0.90
C LEU A 375 11.41 -4.50 -0.18
N MET A 376 11.52 -4.62 1.13
CA MET A 376 10.42 -4.97 2.00
C MET A 376 10.17 -3.82 2.96
N THR A 377 8.92 -3.36 3.05
CA THR A 377 8.49 -2.42 4.09
C THR A 377 7.44 -3.10 4.96
N CYS A 378 7.66 -3.16 6.27
CA CYS A 378 6.89 -4.02 7.16
C CYS A 378 5.90 -3.21 8.00
N LEU A 379 4.65 -3.66 8.03
CA LEU A 379 3.60 -3.14 8.87
C LEU A 379 3.21 -4.22 9.89
N MET A 380 3.62 -4.03 11.14
CA MET A 380 3.44 -4.96 12.24
C MET A 380 2.22 -4.53 13.08
N LEU A 381 1.02 -4.97 12.70
CA LEU A 381 -0.20 -4.58 13.40
C LEU A 381 -0.30 -5.28 14.76
N ASN A 382 -0.14 -6.61 14.76
CA ASN A 382 -0.08 -7.45 15.96
C ASN A 382 0.80 -8.68 15.67
N LEU A 383 1.97 -8.75 16.30
CA LEU A 383 2.90 -9.87 16.15
C LEU A 383 2.39 -11.17 16.75
N GLU A 384 1.69 -11.12 17.90
CA GLU A 384 1.20 -12.31 18.60
C GLU A 384 0.10 -13.04 17.81
N GLN A 385 -0.67 -12.29 17.04
CA GLN A 385 -1.75 -12.82 16.20
C GLN A 385 -1.30 -13.08 14.76
N GLY A 386 0.00 -12.95 14.46
CA GLY A 386 0.52 -13.06 13.08
C GLY A 386 -0.01 -11.97 12.14
N ALA A 387 -0.64 -10.90 12.64
CA ALA A 387 -1.20 -9.79 11.87
C ALA A 387 -0.09 -8.80 11.50
N HIS A 388 0.61 -9.08 10.42
CA HIS A 388 1.64 -8.22 9.87
C HIS A 388 1.70 -8.37 8.36
N LEU A 389 1.90 -7.26 7.65
CA LEU A 389 1.95 -7.22 6.20
C LEU A 389 3.31 -6.70 5.73
N HIS A 390 3.78 -7.26 4.63
CA HIS A 390 5.08 -6.91 4.04
C HIS A 390 4.89 -6.42 2.62
N PHE A 391 5.01 -5.11 2.42
CA PHE A 391 4.95 -4.54 1.08
C PHE A 391 6.26 -4.79 0.35
N VAL A 392 6.17 -5.36 -0.84
CA VAL A 392 7.32 -5.67 -1.68
C VAL A 392 7.36 -4.73 -2.89
N ASP A 393 8.51 -4.13 -3.14
CA ASP A 393 8.77 -3.30 -4.33
C ASP A 393 10.15 -3.66 -4.90
N GLY A 394 10.37 -3.39 -6.19
CA GLY A 394 11.69 -3.55 -6.80
C GLY A 394 12.71 -2.58 -6.25
N GLY A 395 13.96 -3.02 -6.14
CA GLY A 395 15.10 -2.16 -5.87
C GLY A 395 15.34 -1.14 -6.99
N SER A 396 16.24 -0.18 -6.76
CA SER A 396 16.65 0.82 -7.76
C SER A 396 15.50 1.64 -8.38
N GLY A 397 14.34 1.67 -7.72
CA GLY A 397 13.17 2.45 -8.10
C GLY A 397 11.96 1.66 -8.56
N GLY A 398 12.05 0.33 -8.68
CA GLY A 398 10.91 -0.59 -8.76
C GLY A 398 9.74 -0.11 -9.63
N PHE A 399 8.54 -0.07 -9.05
CA PHE A 399 7.34 0.40 -9.74
C PHE A 399 7.41 1.86 -10.21
N THR A 400 8.15 2.73 -9.52
CA THR A 400 8.29 4.12 -9.99
C THR A 400 9.00 4.17 -11.34
N LYS A 401 10.05 3.37 -11.53
CA LYS A 401 10.76 3.26 -12.81
C LYS A 401 9.93 2.54 -13.87
N ALA A 402 9.24 1.45 -13.51
CA ALA A 402 8.32 0.76 -14.43
C ALA A 402 7.19 1.71 -14.91
N SER A 403 6.73 2.63 -14.05
CA SER A 403 5.69 3.60 -14.38
C SER A 403 6.09 4.58 -15.50
N VAL A 404 7.39 4.76 -15.76
CA VAL A 404 7.86 5.66 -16.84
C VAL A 404 7.47 5.10 -18.20
N GLN A 405 7.80 3.83 -18.47
CA GLN A 405 7.39 3.14 -19.70
C GLN A 405 5.86 3.07 -19.80
N PHE A 406 5.21 2.67 -18.71
CA PHE A 406 3.75 2.57 -18.65
C PHE A 406 3.05 3.88 -19.04
N LYS A 407 3.48 5.01 -18.47
CA LYS A 407 2.91 6.34 -18.76
C LYS A 407 3.22 6.81 -20.18
N GLN A 408 4.39 6.45 -20.74
CA GLN A 408 4.72 6.77 -22.12
C GLN A 408 3.77 6.04 -23.08
N GLN A 409 3.53 4.74 -22.85
CA GLN A 409 2.58 3.95 -23.63
C GLN A 409 1.14 4.48 -23.50
N MET A 410 0.71 4.86 -22.28
CA MET A 410 -0.62 5.45 -22.05
C MET A 410 -0.85 6.81 -22.74
N LYS A 411 0.23 7.53 -23.10
CA LYS A 411 0.12 8.80 -23.84
C LYS A 411 0.18 8.62 -25.36
N ALA A 412 0.78 7.53 -25.81
CA ALA A 412 1.00 7.26 -27.23
C ALA A 412 -0.18 6.53 -27.91
N GLY A 413 -0.98 5.80 -27.13
CA GLY A 413 -2.22 5.16 -27.56
C GLY A 413 -3.45 5.81 -26.97
#